data_AF-A0A844EIR8-F1
#
_entry.id   AF-A0A844EIR8-F1
#
_cell.length_a   1.000
_cell.length_b   1.000
_cell.length_c   1.000
_cell.angle_alpha   90.00
_cell.angle_beta   90.00
_cell.angle_gamma   90.00
#
_symmetry.space_group_name_H-M   'P 1'
#
loop_
_entity.id
_entity.type
_entity.pdbx_description
1 polymer ?
#
loop_
_entity_poly.entity_id
_entity_poly.type
_entity_poly.pdbx_seq_one_letter_code
_entity_poly.pdbx_strand_id
1 'polypeptide(L)'
;EEGVAHAKEVYNWNYPPFTVPEEVSQRFKECLQDKGVKAENKWNEMFEAYKKEYSDLAQKFSDGFSNKVPNTLGDILPQYGEDDSI
;
A
#
# COMPACT_ATOMS: atom_id res chain seq x y z
N GLU A 1 8.70 0.13 -36.83
CA GLU A 1 9.01 -1.27 -36.42
C GLU A 1 10.51 -1.54 -36.34
N GLU A 2 11.35 -0.99 -37.23
CA GLU A 2 12.82 -1.15 -37.21
C GLU A 2 13.48 -0.85 -35.85
N GLY A 3 13.05 0.21 -35.14
CA GLY A 3 13.64 0.58 -33.85
C GLY A 3 13.47 -0.49 -32.75
N VAL A 4 12.36 -1.23 -32.75
CA VAL A 4 12.11 -2.30 -31.77
C VAL A 4 12.97 -3.53 -32.08
N ALA A 5 13.14 -3.86 -33.36
CA ALA A 5 14.01 -4.96 -33.78
C ALA A 5 15.48 -4.66 -33.46
N HIS A 6 15.96 -3.44 -33.77
CA HIS A 6 17.34 -3.04 -33.50
C HIS A 6 17.67 -3.05 -32.00
N ALA A 7 16.74 -2.58 -31.14
CA ALA A 7 16.94 -2.65 -29.69
C ALA A 7 17.04 -4.08 -29.17
N LYS A 8 16.24 -5.02 -29.71
CA LYS A 8 16.33 -6.44 -29.36
C LYS A 8 17.69 -7.04 -29.73
N GLU A 9 18.25 -6.66 -30.88
CA GLU A 9 19.61 -7.08 -31.27
C GLU A 9 20.66 -6.56 -30.30
N VAL A 10 20.60 -5.27 -29.94
CA VAL A 10 21.51 -4.66 -28.95
C VAL A 10 21.45 -5.36 -27.59
N TYR A 11 20.26 -5.76 -27.15
CA TYR A 11 20.06 -6.48 -25.88
C TYR A 11 20.33 -7.98 -25.97
N ASN A 12 20.67 -8.52 -27.15
CA ASN A 12 20.70 -9.96 -27.42
C ASN A 12 19.42 -10.67 -26.97
N TRP A 13 18.27 -10.03 -27.22
CA TRP A 13 16.96 -10.49 -26.79
C TRP A 13 16.27 -11.27 -27.89
N ASN A 14 16.28 -12.60 -27.77
CA ASN A 14 15.69 -13.52 -28.76
C ASN A 14 14.29 -14.03 -28.38
N TYR A 15 13.73 -13.57 -27.25
CA TYR A 15 12.40 -14.03 -26.83
C TYR A 15 11.27 -13.36 -27.65
N PRO A 16 10.14 -14.06 -27.86
CA PRO A 16 8.98 -13.49 -28.53
C PRO A 16 8.44 -12.23 -27.82
N PRO A 17 7.66 -11.39 -28.52
CA PRO A 17 6.94 -10.28 -27.89
C PRO A 17 6.14 -10.75 -26.67
N PHE A 18 6.13 -9.93 -25.60
CA PHE A 18 5.41 -10.23 -24.35
C PHE A 18 5.82 -11.54 -23.66
N THR A 19 7.07 -11.99 -23.85
CA THR A 19 7.61 -13.14 -23.14
C THR A 19 8.43 -12.67 -21.94
N VAL A 20 8.15 -13.23 -20.76
CA VAL A 20 8.98 -13.05 -19.58
C VAL A 20 9.78 -14.34 -19.38
N PRO A 21 11.12 -14.30 -19.47
CA PRO A 21 11.95 -15.46 -19.18
C PRO A 21 11.69 -15.99 -17.76
N GLU A 22 11.72 -17.31 -17.59
CA GLU A 22 11.37 -17.96 -16.33
C GLU A 22 12.29 -17.52 -15.19
N GLU A 23 13.58 -17.35 -15.48
CA GLU A 23 14.57 -16.87 -14.52
C GLU A 23 14.29 -15.46 -14.02
N VAL A 24 13.68 -14.61 -14.86
CA VAL A 24 13.27 -13.26 -14.47
C VAL A 24 12.09 -13.34 -13.51
N SER A 25 11.05 -14.09 -13.87
CA SER A 25 9.89 -14.31 -13.00
C SER A 25 10.31 -14.91 -11.65
N GLN A 26 11.19 -15.92 -11.67
CA GLN A 26 11.72 -16.57 -10.49
C GLN A 26 12.55 -15.61 -9.64
N ARG A 27 13.42 -14.79 -10.26
CA ARG A 27 14.20 -13.79 -9.54
C ARG A 27 13.30 -12.78 -8.84
N PHE A 28 12.24 -12.31 -9.48
CA PHE A 28 11.27 -11.40 -8.87
C PHE A 28 10.46 -12.06 -7.76
N LYS A 29 10.07 -13.32 -7.93
CA LYS A 29 9.41 -14.12 -6.90
C LYS A 29 10.25 -14.18 -5.63
N GLU A 30 11.51 -14.59 -5.76
CA GLU A 30 12.43 -14.76 -4.62
C GLU A 30 12.87 -13.42 -4.01
N CYS A 31 13.20 -12.43 -4.85
CA CYS A 31 13.81 -11.20 -4.36
C CYS A 31 12.82 -10.14 -3.92
N LEU A 32 11.59 -10.18 -4.41
CA LEU A 32 10.57 -9.16 -4.12
C LEU A 32 9.38 -9.79 -3.41
N GLN A 33 8.70 -10.76 -4.03
CA GLN A 33 7.43 -11.27 -3.53
C GLN A 33 7.61 -11.98 -2.18
N ASP A 34 8.56 -12.91 -2.08
CA ASP A 34 8.80 -13.68 -0.86
C ASP A 34 9.29 -12.81 0.30
N LYS A 35 10.12 -11.80 -0.01
CA LYS A 35 10.56 -10.83 0.98
C LYS A 35 9.40 -9.94 1.45
N GLY A 36 8.54 -9.51 0.53
CA GLY A 36 7.35 -8.70 0.83
C GLY A 36 6.39 -9.44 1.74
N VAL A 37 5.99 -10.65 1.37
CA VAL A 37 5.09 -11.51 2.17
C VAL A 37 5.67 -11.74 3.57
N LYS A 38 6.98 -12.04 3.67
CA LYS A 38 7.62 -12.23 4.97
C LYS A 38 7.63 -10.96 5.83
N ALA A 39 7.90 -9.80 5.22
CA ALA A 39 7.93 -8.53 5.92
C ALA A 39 6.52 -8.13 6.41
N GLU A 40 5.51 -8.31 5.57
CA GLU A 40 4.11 -8.03 5.91
C GLU A 40 3.60 -8.96 7.01
N ASN A 41 3.86 -10.27 6.91
CA ASN A 41 3.48 -11.22 7.97
C ASN A 41 4.14 -10.87 9.31
N LYS A 42 5.43 -10.50 9.30
CA LYS A 42 6.12 -10.03 10.50
C LYS A 42 5.49 -8.76 11.07
N TRP A 43 5.09 -7.83 10.19
CA TRP A 43 4.40 -6.61 10.62
C TRP A 43 3.02 -6.93 11.22
N ASN A 44 2.26 -7.83 10.61
CA ASN A 44 0.95 -8.28 11.12
C ASN A 44 1.07 -8.93 12.50
N GLU A 45 2.05 -9.82 12.71
CA GLU A 45 2.30 -10.43 14.02
C GLU A 45 2.66 -9.39 15.09
N MET A 46 3.52 -8.43 14.73
CA MET A 46 3.88 -7.31 15.61
C MET A 46 2.67 -6.43 15.92
N PHE A 47 1.84 -6.14 14.91
CA PHE A 47 0.65 -5.31 15.05
C PHE A 47 -0.43 -5.98 15.91
N GLU A 48 -0.60 -7.30 15.83
CA GLU A 48 -1.51 -8.04 16.71
C GLU A 48 -1.04 -8.02 18.18
N ALA A 49 0.27 -8.13 18.43
CA ALA A 49 0.81 -7.93 19.77
C ALA A 49 0.60 -6.50 20.27
N TYR A 50 0.88 -5.51 19.42
CA TYR A 50 0.66 -4.10 19.70
C TYR A 50 -0.81 -3.79 20.00
N LYS A 51 -1.76 -4.41 19.29
CA LYS A 51 -3.20 -4.26 19.53
C LYS A 51 -3.64 -4.81 20.89
N LYS A 52 -3.00 -5.88 21.37
CA LYS A 52 -3.29 -6.43 22.71
C LYS A 52 -2.71 -5.56 23.81
N GLU A 53 -1.51 -5.02 23.61
CA GLU A 53 -0.83 -4.18 24.61
C GLU A 53 -1.37 -2.74 24.65
N TYR A 54 -1.74 -2.19 23.50
CA TYR A 54 -2.18 -0.79 23.32
C TYR A 54 -3.51 -0.71 22.57
N SER A 55 -4.54 -1.38 23.09
CA SER A 55 -5.86 -1.51 22.44
C SER A 55 -6.45 -0.17 21.97
N ASP A 56 -6.44 0.86 22.82
CA ASP A 56 -7.01 2.17 22.48
C ASP A 56 -6.22 2.89 21.36
N LEU A 57 -4.90 2.74 21.34
CA LEU A 57 -4.06 3.37 20.33
C LEU A 57 -4.13 2.62 19.00
N ALA A 58 -4.19 1.29 19.03
CA ALA A 58 -4.41 0.46 17.85
C ALA A 58 -5.80 0.73 17.23
N GLN A 59 -6.83 0.95 18.05
CA GLN A 59 -8.15 1.36 17.56
C GLN A 59 -8.08 2.71 16.85
N LYS A 60 -7.46 3.73 17.45
CA LYS A 60 -7.26 5.05 16.81
C LYS A 60 -6.44 4.96 15.53
N PHE A 61 -5.41 4.12 15.51
CA PHE A 61 -4.63 3.86 14.30
C PHE A 61 -5.52 3.30 13.19
N SER A 62 -6.25 2.21 13.44
CA SER A 62 -7.17 1.62 12.45
C SER A 62 -8.28 2.58 12.01
N ASP A 63 -8.82 3.37 12.92
CA ASP A 63 -9.83 4.39 12.61
C ASP A 63 -9.26 5.50 11.70
N GLY A 64 -8.00 5.89 11.91
CA GLY A 64 -7.29 6.81 11.02
C GLY A 64 -7.09 6.26 9.61
N PHE A 65 -6.64 5.01 9.47
CA PHE A 65 -6.48 4.38 8.14
C PHE A 65 -7.80 4.13 7.42
N SER A 66 -8.90 3.93 8.16
CA SER A 66 -10.24 3.73 7.60
C SER A 66 -11.06 5.01 7.45
N ASN A 67 -10.46 6.17 7.74
CA ASN A 67 -11.12 7.49 7.70
C ASN A 67 -12.42 7.54 8.53
N LYS A 68 -12.47 6.85 9.67
CA LYS A 68 -13.62 6.98 10.55
C LYS A 68 -13.64 8.36 11.19
N VAL A 69 -14.80 8.99 11.10
CA VAL A 69 -15.09 10.27 11.72
C VAL A 69 -16.17 10.09 12.80
N PRO A 70 -16.23 10.97 13.80
CA PRO A 70 -17.32 10.95 14.78
C PRO A 70 -18.67 11.19 14.09
N ASN A 71 -19.73 10.53 14.55
CA ASN A 71 -21.10 10.81 14.06
C ASN A 71 -21.64 12.17 14.55
N THR A 72 -20.96 12.79 15.52
CA THR A 72 -21.34 14.05 16.17
C THR A 72 -20.67 15.26 15.53
N LEU A 73 -20.25 15.19 14.26
CA LEU A 73 -19.61 16.32 13.59
C LEU A 73 -20.46 17.59 13.61
N GLY A 74 -21.79 17.46 13.49
CA GLY A 74 -22.72 18.61 13.58
C GLY A 74 -22.78 19.27 14.96
N ASP A 75 -22.41 18.55 16.02
CA ASP A 75 -22.32 19.07 17.39
C ASP A 75 -20.89 19.55 17.73
N ILE A 76 -19.88 19.00 17.05
CA ILE A 76 -18.46 19.39 17.22
C ILE A 76 -18.17 20.70 16.49
N LEU A 77 -18.78 20.91 15.32
CA LEU A 77 -18.58 22.11 14.52
C LEU A 77 -19.30 23.30 15.17
N PRO A 78 -18.69 24.50 15.16
CA PRO A 78 -19.34 25.71 15.67
C PRO A 78 -20.66 26.01 14.94
N GLN A 79 -21.68 26.45 15.69
CA GLN A 79 -22.91 27.00 15.17
C GLN A 79 -22.94 28.51 15.43
N TYR A 80 -23.33 29.29 14.44
CA TYR A 80 -23.42 30.75 14.52
C TYR A 80 -24.85 31.20 14.28
N GLY A 81 -25.33 32.11 15.12
CA GLY A 81 -26.64 32.75 15.01
C GLY A 81 -26.64 33.93 14.03
N GLU A 82 -27.83 34.41 13.66
CA GLU A 82 -27.98 35.57 12.78
C GLU A 82 -27.38 36.89 13.33
N ASP A 83 -27.19 36.96 14.65
CA ASP A 83 -26.57 38.08 15.36
C ASP A 83 -25.05 37.94 15.54
N ASP A 84 -24.46 36.80 15.16
CA ASP A 84 -23.00 36.60 15.23
C ASP A 84 -22.34 37.39 14.10
N SER A 85 -21.89 38.60 14.44
CA SER A 85 -21.12 39.46 13.53
C SER A 85 -19.73 38.86 13.28
N ILE A 86 -19.30 38.91 12.02
CA ILE A 86 -17.98 38.50 11.52
C ILE A 86 -16.84 39.28 12.20
#